data_AF-A0A3C0TA29-F1
#
_entry.id   AF-A0A3C0TA29-F1
#
_cell.length_a   1.000
_cell.length_b   1.000
_cell.length_c   1.000
_cell.angle_alpha   90.00
_cell.angle_beta   90.00
_cell.angle_gamma   90.00
#
_symmetry.space_group_name_H-M   'P 1'
#
loop_
_entity.id
_entity.type
_entity.pdbx_description
1 polymer ?
#
loop_
_entity_poly.entity_id
_entity_poly.type
_entity_poly.pdbx_seq_one_letter_code
_entity_poly.pdbx_strand_id
1 'polypeptide(L)'
;MNPEFFQSLDTRMDILWQSGLVVTAHPTWFGKPQGGPTNIAPQDAQLITRYLFARYSAYNIVYSLSGEYQHSYTDMANPWTRQDWRELGARVKTWNAYDHPVSVMPIGTDELNDPKGLADEAYQGSSAGEFHREDWLDHNWIQTGHRSSLLWRIPQRITENRAHEPVKP
;
A
#
# COMPACT_ATOMS: atom_id res chain seq x y z
N MET A 1 -17.22 -12.99 -4.40
CA MET A 1 -17.27 -11.73 -3.63
C MET A 1 -18.63 -11.62 -2.95
N ASN A 2 -18.72 -10.98 -1.78
CA ASN A 2 -19.97 -10.75 -1.04
C ASN A 2 -20.50 -9.33 -1.35
N PRO A 3 -21.59 -9.18 -2.14
CA PRO A 3 -22.12 -7.86 -2.49
C PRO A 3 -22.60 -7.04 -1.29
N GLU A 4 -23.16 -7.67 -0.26
CA GLU A 4 -23.72 -6.97 0.92
C GLU A 4 -22.63 -6.26 1.72
N PHE A 5 -21.43 -6.85 1.80
CA PHE A 5 -20.27 -6.21 2.40
C PHE A 5 -19.95 -4.87 1.70
N PHE A 6 -19.92 -4.88 0.36
CA PHE A 6 -19.61 -3.69 -0.42
C PHE A 6 -20.75 -2.68 -0.40
N GLN A 7 -22.02 -3.09 -0.30
CA GLN A 7 -23.13 -2.15 -0.11
C GLN A 7 -23.03 -1.41 1.24
N SER A 8 -22.62 -2.13 2.30
CA SER A 8 -22.34 -1.50 3.60
C SER A 8 -21.14 -0.56 3.53
N LEU A 9 -20.11 -0.90 2.76
CA LEU A 9 -18.96 -0.03 2.53
C LEU A 9 -19.35 1.23 1.75
N ASP A 10 -20.19 1.13 0.71
CA ASP A 10 -20.68 2.28 -0.06
C ASP A 10 -21.29 3.34 0.85
N THR A 11 -22.11 2.93 1.82
CA THR A 11 -22.76 3.86 2.76
C THR A 11 -21.73 4.65 3.56
N ARG A 12 -20.66 4.01 4.03
CA ARG A 12 -19.59 4.68 4.79
C ARG A 12 -18.78 5.61 3.88
N MET A 13 -18.47 5.16 2.67
CA MET A 13 -17.72 5.94 1.70
C MET A 13 -18.48 7.20 1.28
N ASP A 14 -19.79 7.08 1.01
CA ASP A 14 -20.66 8.21 0.70
C ASP A 14 -20.67 9.24 1.83
N ILE A 15 -20.82 8.82 3.10
CA ILE A 15 -20.75 9.73 4.25
C ILE A 15 -19.42 10.50 4.27
N LEU A 16 -18.29 9.83 4.00
CA LEU A 16 -16.96 10.48 3.98
C LEU A 16 -16.88 11.51 2.83
N TRP A 17 -17.30 11.15 1.63
CA TRP A 17 -17.24 12.03 0.47
C TRP A 17 -18.20 13.21 0.57
N GLN A 18 -19.43 13.00 1.05
CA GLN A 18 -20.40 14.09 1.31
C GLN A 18 -19.92 15.04 2.40
N SER A 19 -19.05 14.56 3.30
CA SER A 19 -18.40 15.40 4.33
C SER A 19 -17.17 16.15 3.82
N GLY A 20 -16.81 16.01 2.53
CA GLY A 20 -15.63 16.64 1.94
C GLY A 20 -14.30 15.96 2.32
N LEU A 21 -14.33 14.74 2.85
CA LEU A 21 -13.13 13.97 3.19
C LEU A 21 -12.64 13.14 1.99
N VAL A 22 -11.33 12.95 1.92
CA VAL A 22 -10.69 12.05 0.95
C VAL A 22 -10.41 10.72 1.63
N VAL A 23 -10.77 9.63 0.96
CA VAL A 23 -10.52 8.28 1.50
C VAL A 23 -9.14 7.82 1.07
N THR A 24 -8.32 7.44 2.05
CA THR A 24 -7.10 6.68 1.80
C THR A 24 -7.46 5.19 1.78
N ALA A 25 -7.50 4.58 0.59
CA ALA A 25 -8.06 3.25 0.40
C ALA A 25 -7.01 2.24 -0.04
N HIS A 26 -7.16 0.99 0.39
CA HIS A 26 -6.48 -0.17 -0.16
C HIS A 26 -7.40 -1.39 -0.05
N PRO A 27 -7.20 -2.47 -0.84
CA PRO A 27 -8.10 -3.62 -0.83
C PRO A 27 -8.14 -4.35 0.51
N THR A 28 -6.96 -4.65 1.04
CA THR A 28 -6.70 -5.33 2.32
C THR A 28 -5.18 -5.45 2.49
N TRP A 29 -4.73 -6.13 3.55
CA TRP A 29 -3.35 -6.56 3.76
C TRP A 29 -3.10 -7.90 3.05
N PHE A 30 -2.46 -7.90 1.90
CA PHE A 30 -2.16 -9.14 1.20
C PHE A 30 -1.02 -9.88 1.91
N GLY A 31 -1.23 -11.15 2.27
CA GLY A 31 -0.18 -11.99 2.84
C GLY A 31 0.19 -11.68 4.30
N LYS A 32 -0.56 -10.84 5.02
CA LYS A 32 -0.35 -10.59 6.46
C LYS A 32 -1.11 -11.61 7.32
N PRO A 33 -0.43 -12.40 8.19
CA PRO A 33 -1.07 -13.39 9.07
C PRO A 33 -2.14 -12.80 10.01
N GLN A 34 -1.91 -11.60 10.51
CA GLN A 34 -2.83 -10.90 11.39
C GLN A 34 -3.64 -9.87 10.59
N GLY A 35 -4.90 -10.20 10.30
CA GLY A 35 -5.87 -9.26 9.72
C GLY A 35 -5.94 -9.23 8.19
N GLY A 36 -5.11 -10.02 7.49
CA GLY A 36 -5.11 -10.14 6.03
C GLY A 36 -5.35 -11.56 5.53
N PRO A 37 -5.80 -11.76 4.27
CA PRO A 37 -5.77 -13.07 3.65
C PRO A 37 -4.30 -13.47 3.38
N THR A 38 -3.82 -14.46 4.15
CA THR A 38 -2.45 -14.98 4.04
C THR A 38 -2.18 -15.64 2.69
N ASN A 39 -3.15 -16.37 2.15
CA ASN A 39 -2.97 -17.17 0.93
C ASN A 39 -3.68 -16.56 -0.29
N ILE A 40 -3.72 -15.23 -0.41
CA ILE A 40 -4.26 -14.60 -1.61
C ILE A 40 -3.26 -14.70 -2.77
N ALA A 41 -3.68 -15.25 -3.90
CA ALA A 41 -2.85 -15.30 -5.09
C ALA A 41 -2.73 -13.89 -5.73
N PRO A 42 -1.61 -13.55 -6.39
CA PRO A 42 -1.46 -12.28 -7.11
C PRO A 42 -2.61 -11.99 -8.10
N GLN A 43 -3.13 -13.02 -8.79
CA GLN A 43 -4.30 -12.88 -9.66
C GLN A 43 -5.57 -12.47 -8.90
N ASP A 44 -5.83 -13.05 -7.73
CA ASP A 44 -7.01 -12.69 -6.93
C ASP A 44 -6.89 -11.26 -6.39
N ALA A 45 -5.69 -10.84 -6.01
CA ALA A 45 -5.38 -9.48 -5.60
C ALA A 45 -5.61 -8.47 -6.74
N GLN A 46 -5.25 -8.81 -7.97
CA GLN A 46 -5.57 -8.05 -9.17
C GLN A 46 -7.09 -7.93 -9.40
N LEU A 47 -7.84 -9.03 -9.25
CA LEU A 47 -9.28 -9.05 -9.45
C LEU A 47 -10.03 -8.17 -8.43
N ILE A 48 -9.71 -8.29 -7.14
CA ILE A 48 -10.33 -7.44 -6.11
C ILE A 48 -9.94 -5.98 -6.28
N THR A 49 -8.68 -5.69 -6.64
CA THR A 49 -8.20 -4.33 -6.92
C THR A 49 -8.98 -3.72 -8.09
N ARG A 50 -9.10 -4.43 -9.20
CA ARG A 50 -9.86 -3.96 -10.38
C ARG A 50 -11.34 -3.72 -10.05
N TYR A 51 -11.94 -4.60 -9.23
CA TYR A 51 -13.31 -4.42 -8.78
C TYR A 51 -13.49 -3.14 -7.95
N LEU A 52 -12.57 -2.86 -7.02
CA LEU A 52 -12.60 -1.65 -6.20
C LEU A 52 -12.43 -0.38 -7.03
N PHE A 53 -11.52 -0.38 -8.01
CA PHE A 53 -11.39 0.73 -8.96
C PHE A 53 -12.70 0.94 -9.75
N ALA A 54 -13.29 -0.12 -10.29
CA ALA A 54 -14.56 0.00 -11.02
C ALA A 54 -15.69 0.57 -10.15
N ARG A 55 -15.67 0.31 -8.84
CA ARG A 55 -16.70 0.74 -7.90
C ARG A 55 -16.50 2.15 -7.35
N TYR A 56 -15.24 2.52 -7.06
CA TYR A 56 -14.95 3.71 -6.26
C TYR A 56 -14.06 4.76 -6.95
N SER A 57 -13.45 4.47 -8.11
CA SER A 57 -12.57 5.43 -8.79
C SER A 57 -13.28 6.68 -9.32
N ALA A 58 -14.61 6.72 -9.37
CA ALA A 58 -15.34 7.95 -9.70
C ALA A 58 -15.35 8.99 -8.56
N TYR A 59 -14.78 8.67 -7.40
CA TYR A 59 -14.79 9.51 -6.20
C TYR A 59 -13.37 9.83 -5.73
N ASN A 60 -13.25 10.78 -4.79
CA ASN A 60 -11.96 11.24 -4.28
C ASN A 60 -11.25 10.17 -3.43
N ILE A 61 -10.14 9.63 -3.94
CA ILE A 61 -9.38 8.55 -3.29
C ILE A 61 -7.87 8.81 -3.43
N VAL A 62 -7.14 8.53 -2.36
CA VAL A 62 -5.69 8.25 -2.41
C VAL A 62 -5.53 6.74 -2.27
N TYR A 63 -4.96 6.08 -3.27
CA TYR A 63 -4.96 4.63 -3.35
C TYR A 63 -3.63 4.03 -2.86
N SER A 64 -3.70 2.94 -2.11
CA SER A 64 -2.55 2.09 -1.81
C SER A 64 -2.78 0.68 -2.32
N LEU A 65 -1.74 0.08 -2.92
CA LEU A 65 -1.85 -1.29 -3.45
C LEU A 65 -2.26 -2.30 -2.36
N SER A 66 -1.80 -2.08 -1.12
CA SER A 66 -2.13 -2.89 0.05
C SER A 66 -1.67 -2.20 1.35
N GLY A 67 -1.98 -2.80 2.49
CA GLY A 67 -1.39 -2.47 3.79
C GLY A 67 -0.15 -3.34 4.06
N GLU A 68 0.95 -2.72 4.51
CA GLU A 68 2.16 -3.39 5.02
C GLU A 68 2.65 -4.54 4.13
N TYR A 69 2.89 -4.20 2.86
CA TYR A 69 3.02 -5.17 1.77
C TYR A 69 4.16 -6.18 1.92
N GLN A 70 5.23 -5.83 2.65
CA GLN A 70 6.39 -6.73 2.81
C GLN A 70 6.03 -8.03 3.53
N HIS A 71 5.02 -8.01 4.41
CA HIS A 71 4.51 -9.23 5.07
C HIS A 71 4.15 -10.32 4.05
N SER A 72 3.75 -9.93 2.84
CA SER A 72 3.39 -10.87 1.79
C SER A 72 4.55 -11.74 1.31
N TYR A 73 5.80 -11.42 1.62
CA TYR A 73 6.95 -12.25 1.28
C TYR A 73 7.99 -12.41 2.40
N THR A 74 7.75 -11.85 3.59
CA THR A 74 8.67 -11.98 4.74
C THR A 74 8.18 -12.91 5.84
N ASP A 75 6.88 -12.98 6.09
CA ASP A 75 6.36 -13.54 7.35
C ASP A 75 6.07 -15.03 7.27
N MET A 76 5.76 -15.53 6.08
CA MET A 76 5.42 -16.93 5.84
C MET A 76 5.68 -17.32 4.40
N ALA A 77 5.59 -18.62 4.10
CA ALA A 77 5.63 -19.14 2.74
C ALA A 77 4.38 -18.68 1.97
N ASN A 78 4.45 -17.48 1.42
CA ASN A 78 3.44 -16.84 0.61
C ASN A 78 3.85 -16.84 -0.86
N PRO A 79 2.89 -16.80 -1.80
CA PRO A 79 3.18 -16.85 -3.23
C PRO A 79 3.76 -15.54 -3.79
N TRP A 80 3.93 -14.51 -2.97
CA TRP A 80 4.29 -13.18 -3.47
C TRP A 80 5.79 -12.99 -3.55
N THR A 81 6.18 -12.19 -4.54
CA THR A 81 7.50 -11.65 -4.73
C THR A 81 7.40 -10.13 -4.94
N ARG A 82 8.54 -9.45 -4.93
CA ARG A 82 8.60 -8.03 -5.33
C ARG A 82 8.10 -7.79 -6.75
N GLN A 83 8.29 -8.77 -7.64
CA GLN A 83 7.84 -8.64 -9.03
C GLN A 83 6.31 -8.61 -9.12
N ASP A 84 5.61 -9.40 -8.30
CA ASP A 84 4.14 -9.38 -8.25
C ASP A 84 3.59 -8.01 -7.83
N TRP A 85 4.28 -7.32 -6.92
CA TRP A 85 3.94 -5.94 -6.53
C TRP A 85 4.13 -4.94 -7.67
N ARG A 86 5.24 -5.04 -8.42
CA ARG A 86 5.46 -4.20 -9.62
C ARG A 86 4.38 -4.42 -10.67
N GLU A 87 4.02 -5.67 -10.90
CA GLU A 87 2.96 -6.03 -11.86
C GLU A 87 1.58 -5.54 -11.42
N LEU A 88 1.25 -5.66 -10.13
CA LEU A 88 0.01 -5.11 -9.58
C LEU A 88 -0.02 -3.59 -9.74
N GLY A 89 1.07 -2.89 -9.42
CA GLY A 89 1.19 -1.44 -9.58
C GLY A 89 1.04 -0.99 -11.04
N ALA A 90 1.74 -1.66 -11.97
CA ALA A 90 1.62 -1.40 -13.40
C ALA A 90 0.17 -1.59 -13.89
N ARG A 91 -0.54 -2.61 -13.40
CA ARG A 91 -1.96 -2.83 -13.72
C ARG A 91 -2.85 -1.75 -13.14
N VAL A 92 -2.65 -1.36 -11.88
CA VAL A 92 -3.36 -0.26 -11.24
C VAL A 92 -3.23 1.02 -12.06
N LYS A 93 -2.02 1.35 -12.52
CA LYS A 93 -1.79 2.50 -13.41
C LYS A 93 -2.67 2.44 -14.67
N THR A 94 -2.86 1.26 -15.27
CA THR A 94 -3.73 1.11 -16.45
C THR A 94 -5.23 1.16 -16.14
N TRP A 95 -5.64 0.80 -14.92
CA TRP A 95 -7.05 0.83 -14.50
C TRP A 95 -7.46 2.16 -13.87
N ASN A 96 -6.50 2.99 -13.49
CA ASN A 96 -6.70 4.28 -12.84
C ASN A 96 -7.18 5.33 -13.86
N ALA A 97 -8.45 5.26 -14.24
CA ALA A 97 -9.05 6.12 -15.26
C ALA A 97 -9.15 7.61 -14.88
N TYR A 98 -8.89 7.95 -13.61
CA TYR A 98 -9.06 9.30 -13.06
C TYR A 98 -7.76 9.83 -12.43
N ASP A 99 -6.62 9.20 -12.69
CA ASP A 99 -5.29 9.63 -12.22
C ASP A 99 -5.22 9.88 -10.70
N HIS A 100 -5.88 9.02 -9.91
CA HIS A 100 -5.79 9.07 -8.44
C HIS A 100 -4.34 8.88 -7.98
N PRO A 101 -3.85 9.59 -6.94
CA PRO A 101 -2.53 9.34 -6.39
C PRO A 101 -2.42 7.93 -5.83
N VAL A 102 -1.40 7.19 -6.26
CA VAL A 102 -1.15 5.80 -5.88
C VAL A 102 0.13 5.69 -5.06
N SER A 103 0.09 4.86 -4.03
CA SER A 103 1.24 4.45 -3.21
C SER A 103 1.15 2.97 -2.84
N VAL A 104 2.01 2.52 -1.93
CA VAL A 104 1.87 1.26 -1.21
C VAL A 104 2.36 1.44 0.23
N MET A 105 1.63 0.93 1.22
CA MET A 105 2.00 1.08 2.63
C MET A 105 3.10 0.07 3.01
N PRO A 106 4.31 0.52 3.40
CA PRO A 106 5.35 -0.39 3.88
C PRO A 106 5.05 -0.91 5.30
N ILE A 107 5.70 -2.01 5.69
CA ILE A 107 5.78 -2.41 7.10
C ILE A 107 6.50 -1.34 7.92
N GLY A 108 6.16 -1.25 9.21
CA GLY A 108 6.97 -0.50 10.16
C GLY A 108 8.23 -1.28 10.54
N THR A 109 9.39 -0.62 10.56
CA THR A 109 10.63 -1.23 11.05
C THR A 109 10.94 -0.80 12.48
N ASP A 110 11.16 -1.77 13.36
CA ASP A 110 11.63 -1.58 14.73
C ASP A 110 12.96 -2.34 14.90
N GLU A 111 13.96 -1.70 15.51
CA GLU A 111 15.35 -2.21 15.60
C GLU A 111 15.48 -3.60 16.26
N LEU A 112 14.38 -4.17 16.77
CA LEU A 112 14.34 -5.37 17.60
C LEU A 112 13.62 -6.55 16.94
N ASN A 113 12.70 -6.34 15.99
CA ASN A 113 11.90 -7.40 15.34
C ASN A 113 11.89 -7.32 13.81
N ASP A 114 12.81 -6.57 13.22
CA ASP A 114 12.93 -6.46 11.77
C ASP A 114 12.99 -7.87 11.11
N PRO A 115 12.17 -8.13 10.06
CA PRO A 115 12.16 -9.44 9.41
C PRO A 115 13.55 -9.75 8.84
N LYS A 116 14.18 -10.83 9.31
CA LYS A 116 15.59 -11.21 9.03
C LYS A 116 15.96 -11.39 7.55
N GLY A 117 15.01 -11.27 6.62
CA GLY A 117 15.17 -11.55 5.19
C GLY A 117 14.91 -10.35 4.26
N LEU A 118 14.66 -9.16 4.79
CA LEU A 118 14.53 -7.97 3.95
C LEU A 118 15.90 -7.55 3.40
N ALA A 119 15.89 -6.92 2.23
CA ALA A 119 17.07 -6.23 1.69
C ALA A 119 17.19 -4.84 2.33
N ASP A 120 18.38 -4.25 2.32
CA ASP A 120 18.65 -2.92 2.90
C ASP A 120 17.65 -1.86 2.45
N GLU A 121 17.22 -1.94 1.19
CA GLU A 121 16.21 -1.04 0.62
C GLU A 121 14.83 -1.22 1.27
N ALA A 122 14.45 -2.45 1.60
CA ALA A 122 13.15 -2.76 2.19
C ALA A 122 13.05 -2.47 3.70
N TYR A 123 14.19 -2.29 4.40
CA TYR A 123 14.24 -1.96 5.84
C TYR A 123 13.91 -0.50 6.17
N GLN A 124 13.62 0.33 5.17
CA GLN A 124 13.47 1.76 5.39
C GLN A 124 12.12 2.12 6.04
N GLY A 125 11.18 1.18 6.16
CA GLY A 125 9.81 1.53 6.56
C GLY A 125 9.23 2.60 5.63
N SER A 126 9.62 2.54 4.36
CA SER A 126 9.29 3.49 3.30
C SER A 126 9.04 2.72 2.01
N SER A 127 8.00 3.07 1.26
CA SER A 127 7.80 2.49 -0.09
C SER A 127 8.87 2.93 -1.09
N ALA A 128 9.62 3.99 -0.78
CA ALA A 128 10.70 4.49 -1.62
C ALA A 128 11.81 3.43 -1.83
N GLY A 129 12.08 2.64 -0.80
CA GLY A 129 13.14 1.63 -0.85
C GLY A 129 13.03 0.70 -2.06
N GLU A 130 11.85 0.13 -2.29
CA GLU A 130 11.67 -0.88 -3.32
C GLU A 130 11.04 -0.35 -4.61
N PHE A 131 10.25 0.74 -4.51
CA PHE A 131 9.38 1.17 -5.60
C PHE A 131 9.50 2.65 -5.96
N HIS A 132 10.48 3.40 -5.43
CA HIS A 132 10.60 4.83 -5.72
C HIS A 132 10.68 5.14 -7.21
N ARG A 133 11.32 4.29 -8.02
CA ARG A 133 11.46 4.52 -9.46
C ARG A 133 10.33 3.95 -10.31
N GLU A 134 9.36 3.31 -9.69
CA GLU A 134 8.22 2.77 -10.41
C GLU A 134 7.31 3.90 -10.88
N ASP A 135 6.92 3.85 -12.15
CA ASP A 135 6.09 4.88 -12.79
C ASP A 135 4.64 4.90 -12.28
N TRP A 136 4.22 3.88 -11.53
CA TRP A 136 2.88 3.78 -10.94
C TRP A 136 2.83 4.31 -9.50
N LEU A 137 3.98 4.57 -8.86
CA LEU A 137 4.04 5.07 -7.50
C LEU A 137 4.08 6.60 -7.54
N ASP A 138 3.01 7.31 -7.21
CA ASP A 138 3.01 8.78 -7.34
C ASP A 138 3.70 9.48 -6.17
N HIS A 139 3.68 8.87 -4.99
CA HIS A 139 4.24 9.41 -3.75
C HIS A 139 4.68 8.30 -2.81
N ASN A 140 5.62 8.59 -1.91
CA ASN A 140 6.15 7.58 -0.98
C ASN A 140 5.36 7.60 0.33
N TRP A 141 5.02 6.43 0.86
CA TRP A 141 4.46 6.29 2.20
C TRP A 141 5.52 5.77 3.15
N ILE A 142 5.40 6.17 4.42
CA ILE A 142 6.30 5.76 5.49
C ILE A 142 5.51 5.19 6.66
N GLN A 143 6.07 4.19 7.33
CA GLN A 143 5.57 3.66 8.59
C GLN A 143 6.73 3.62 9.60
N THR A 144 6.74 4.55 10.54
CA THR A 144 7.82 4.71 11.54
C THR A 144 7.33 4.47 12.98
N GLY A 145 6.05 4.12 13.16
CA GLY A 145 5.43 3.88 14.47
C GLY A 145 5.75 2.51 15.07
N HIS A 146 5.22 2.16 16.25
CA HIS A 146 4.25 2.92 17.08
C HIS A 146 4.84 3.38 18.42
N ARG A 147 6.16 3.49 18.54
CA ARG A 147 6.82 3.94 19.79
C ARG A 147 7.24 5.39 19.69
N SER A 148 7.07 6.15 20.77
CA SER A 148 7.55 7.54 20.86
C SER A 148 9.06 7.64 20.61
N SER A 149 9.81 6.61 21.00
CA SER A 149 11.26 6.48 20.75
C SER A 149 11.63 6.40 19.27
N LEU A 150 10.67 6.24 18.36
CA LEU A 150 10.89 6.15 16.91
C LEU A 150 10.39 7.39 16.15
N LEU A 151 9.82 8.39 16.83
CA LEU A 151 9.28 9.60 16.17
C LEU A 151 10.35 10.38 15.39
N TRP A 152 11.62 10.32 15.82
CA TRP A 152 12.74 10.93 15.11
C TRP A 152 12.95 10.34 13.70
N ARG A 153 12.46 9.13 13.43
CA ARG A 153 12.52 8.51 12.10
C ARG A 153 11.61 9.19 11.09
N ILE A 154 10.56 9.92 11.52
CA ILE A 154 9.66 10.63 10.60
C ILE A 154 10.44 11.65 9.75
N PRO A 155 11.12 12.67 10.34
CA PRO A 155 11.90 13.62 9.53
C PRO A 155 13.08 12.97 8.82
N GLN A 156 13.67 11.90 9.38
CA GLN A 156 14.72 11.13 8.71
C GLN A 156 14.21 10.52 7.40
N ARG A 157 13.12 9.73 7.44
CA ARG A 157 12.58 9.07 6.24
C ARG A 157 12.05 10.07 5.22
N ILE A 158 11.49 11.20 5.66
CA ILE A 158 11.11 12.28 4.74
C ILE A 158 12.34 12.83 4.02
N THR A 159 13.44 13.06 4.74
CA THR A 159 14.69 13.58 4.16
C THR A 159 15.29 12.59 3.16
N GLU A 160 15.35 11.31 3.52
CA GLU A 160 15.82 10.24 2.64
C GLU A 160 14.95 10.09 1.40
N ASN A 161 13.62 10.09 1.56
CA ASN A 161 12.67 10.01 0.45
C ASN A 161 12.82 11.19 -0.53
N ARG A 162 13.08 12.40 -0.03
CA ARG A 162 13.31 13.60 -0.86
C ARG A 162 14.67 13.63 -1.55
N ALA A 163 15.61 12.78 -1.15
CA ALA A 163 16.93 12.68 -1.79
C ALA A 163 16.93 11.72 -3.00
N HIS A 164 15.86 10.94 -3.19
CA HIS A 164 15.71 10.10 -4.36
C HIS A 164 15.29 10.90 -5.60
N GLU A 165 15.68 10.39 -6.78
CA GLU A 165 15.32 10.94 -8.08
C GLU A 165 14.47 9.95 -8.89
N PRO A 166 13.38 10.41 -9.54
CA PRO A 166 12.87 11.79 -9.50
C PRO A 166 12.23 12.12 -8.15
N VAL A 167 12.40 13.35 -7.64
CA VAL A 167 11.74 13.77 -6.40
C VAL A 167 10.22 13.60 -6.51
N LYS A 168 9.65 12.82 -5.60
CA LYS A 168 8.19 12.60 -5.48
C LYS A 168 7.60 13.46 -4.34
N PRO A 169 6.33 13.90 -4.45
CA PRO A 169 5.62 14.66 -3.42
C PRO A 169 5.65 14.01 -2.02
#